data_AF-A0AAD1YSN6-F1
#
_entry.id   AF-A0AAD1YSN6-F1
#
_cell.length_a   1.000
_cell.length_b   1.000
_cell.length_c   1.000
_cell.angle_alpha   90.00
_cell.angle_beta   90.00
_cell.angle_gamma   90.00
#
_symmetry.space_group_name_H-M   'P 1'
#
loop_
_entity.id
_entity.type
_entity.pdbx_description
1 polymer ?
#
loop_
_entity_poly.entity_id
_entity_poly.type
_entity_poly.pdbx_seq_one_letter_code
_entity_poly.pdbx_strand_id
1 'polypeptide(L)'
;MMLRIKRVPTVVSNFQKEEVEEDSRHASGCGRNCFRSCCLPGAKLPMYAFKKMNKIEVEKKSAGSENKEPPVRFLGSLLLGEWEDRMQRGLFRYDVTACETKVIPGQCGFIAQLNEGRHLKKRPTEFRVDKVLQPFDENKFNFTKVGQEEVLFQFEPSMDNEAQFFPNSPIHIENSPSVVAINVSPIEYGHVLLIPRILERLPQRIDQDSFLLALYMAAEAKNPYFRLGYNSLGAFATINHLHFQAYYLAVPFPIERAPTRKITTTSRGVKICDILNYPVRGLVFEGGNTLDDLSNVVSDSCICLQDNNIPYNVLIADSGRRIFLIPQCYAEKQALGEVSSEFLDTQVNPAVWEISGHMVLKRKEDYEEASEENAWRLLAEVSLSEERLREVKELLFEAISCSMEEDNSVTQNILKDSDVGPQSLEDVDSLKGSHPAIMGLVFEGGNTLDELSNVVSDSCICLQDNNIPYNVLIADSGRRIFLIPQCYAEKQALGEVSSEFLDTQVNPAVWEISGHMVLKRKEDYEEASEENAWRLLAEVSLSEERLREVKELLFEAVSCSMEEDNSVTQNILKDSDVGPQSLEDVDSLKGSHPAIMSV
;
A
#
# COMPACT_ATOMS: atom_id res chain seq x y z
N MET A 1 -21.00 -42.92 -28.74
CA MET A 1 -20.64 -41.99 -29.83
C MET A 1 -19.54 -41.09 -29.30
N MET A 2 -18.29 -41.32 -29.71
CA MET A 2 -17.13 -40.53 -29.26
C MET A 2 -17.18 -39.14 -29.90
N LEU A 3 -17.37 -38.10 -29.09
CA LEU A 3 -17.18 -36.73 -29.53
C LEU A 3 -15.67 -36.44 -29.56
N ARG A 4 -15.09 -36.50 -30.76
CA ARG A 4 -13.76 -35.95 -31.03
C ARG A 4 -13.91 -34.45 -31.26
N ILE A 5 -13.46 -33.65 -30.31
CA ILE A 5 -13.30 -32.21 -30.50
C ILE A 5 -12.04 -31.97 -31.33
N LYS A 6 -12.23 -31.31 -32.47
CA LYS A 6 -11.21 -30.95 -33.46
C LYS A 6 -10.28 -29.91 -32.81
N ARG A 7 -8.97 -30.18 -32.73
CA ARG A 7 -7.97 -29.15 -32.35
C ARG A 7 -8.03 -28.03 -33.38
N VAL A 8 -8.44 -26.84 -32.93
CA VAL A 8 -8.37 -25.59 -33.70
C VAL A 8 -6.99 -24.97 -33.44
N PRO A 9 -6.28 -24.46 -34.47
CA PRO A 9 -5.01 -23.77 -34.28
C PRO A 9 -5.14 -22.61 -33.30
N THR A 10 -4.31 -22.61 -32.27
CA THR A 10 -4.24 -21.54 -31.27
C THR A 10 -3.65 -20.29 -31.92
N VAL A 11 -4.47 -19.24 -32.10
CA VAL A 11 -3.96 -17.89 -32.39
C VAL A 11 -3.37 -17.40 -31.07
N VAL A 12 -2.05 -17.42 -30.96
CA VAL A 12 -1.35 -16.88 -29.78
C VAL A 12 -1.60 -15.37 -29.77
N SER A 13 -2.12 -14.82 -28.67
CA SER A 13 -2.20 -13.36 -28.48
C SER A 13 -0.79 -12.76 -28.63
N ASN A 14 -0.53 -12.19 -29.81
CA ASN A 14 0.78 -11.68 -30.25
C ASN A 14 0.98 -10.20 -29.87
N PHE A 15 0.06 -9.56 -29.16
CA PHE A 15 0.10 -8.11 -28.96
C PHE A 15 1.02 -7.66 -27.82
N GLN A 16 2.21 -8.26 -27.68
CA GLN A 16 3.13 -7.91 -26.61
C GLN A 16 4.62 -7.89 -27.00
N LYS A 17 4.96 -8.09 -28.29
CA LYS A 17 6.26 -7.70 -28.84
C LYS A 17 6.18 -6.26 -29.37
N GLU A 18 7.08 -5.39 -28.91
CA GLU A 18 7.38 -4.13 -29.56
C GLU A 18 8.23 -4.42 -30.80
N GLU A 19 7.61 -4.97 -31.85
CA GLU A 19 8.21 -4.94 -33.18
C GLU A 19 7.48 -3.85 -33.96
N VAL A 20 8.28 -2.87 -34.39
CA VAL A 20 7.88 -1.71 -35.20
C VAL A 20 7.49 -2.24 -36.57
N GLU A 21 6.21 -2.50 -36.80
CA GLU A 21 5.68 -2.68 -38.15
C GLU A 21 4.66 -1.58 -38.44
N GLU A 22 5.13 -0.57 -39.16
CA GLU A 22 4.31 0.31 -39.97
C GLU A 22 3.65 -0.53 -41.07
N ASP A 23 2.43 -1.00 -40.85
CA ASP A 23 1.40 -1.01 -41.90
C ASP A 23 0.07 -1.56 -41.40
N SER A 24 -0.94 -0.68 -41.30
CA SER A 24 -2.27 -0.91 -41.87
C SER A 24 -3.20 0.25 -41.49
N ARG A 25 -3.63 0.99 -42.52
CA ARG A 25 -4.57 2.09 -42.43
C ARG A 25 -6.00 1.53 -42.29
N HIS A 26 -6.82 2.22 -41.48
CA HIS A 26 -8.30 2.18 -41.38
C HIS A 26 -8.96 1.47 -40.17
N ALA A 27 -8.48 1.75 -38.95
CA ALA A 27 -9.33 1.79 -37.75
C ALA A 27 -8.77 2.86 -36.80
N SER A 28 -9.63 3.64 -36.14
CA SER A 28 -9.23 4.60 -35.12
C SER A 28 -8.46 3.88 -33.99
N GLY A 29 -7.20 4.23 -33.73
CA GLY A 29 -6.42 3.69 -32.61
C GLY A 29 -5.18 2.87 -32.99
N CYS A 30 -4.52 2.26 -32.01
CA CYS A 30 -3.22 1.58 -32.17
C CYS A 30 -3.30 0.13 -32.67
N GLY A 31 -4.49 -0.32 -33.10
CA GLY A 31 -4.74 -1.71 -33.53
C GLY A 31 -4.77 -2.75 -32.40
N ARG A 32 -4.45 -2.35 -31.15
CA ARG A 32 -4.40 -3.24 -29.97
C ARG A 32 -5.60 -3.08 -29.02
N ASN A 33 -6.58 -2.25 -29.37
CA ASN A 33 -7.76 -1.98 -28.55
C ASN A 33 -7.44 -1.67 -27.07
N CYS A 34 -6.40 -0.87 -26.81
CA CYS A 34 -5.82 -0.73 -25.47
C CYS A 34 -6.56 0.27 -24.56
N PHE A 35 -6.09 0.44 -23.32
CA PHE A 35 -6.59 1.42 -22.34
C PHE A 35 -5.82 2.75 -22.39
N ARG A 36 -5.36 3.16 -23.58
CA ARG A 36 -4.76 4.48 -23.79
C ARG A 36 -5.70 5.38 -24.60
N SER A 37 -5.42 6.67 -24.60
CA SER A 37 -6.21 7.70 -25.30
C SER A 37 -6.51 7.38 -26.77
N CYS A 38 -5.68 6.55 -27.42
CA CYS A 38 -5.91 6.09 -28.79
C CYS A 38 -7.11 5.14 -28.97
N CYS A 39 -7.56 4.44 -27.92
CA CYS A 39 -8.60 3.39 -28.02
C CYS A 39 -9.71 3.52 -26.96
N LEU A 40 -9.58 4.42 -25.98
CA LEU A 40 -10.58 4.65 -24.93
C LEU A 40 -11.84 5.44 -25.33
N PRO A 41 -11.78 6.46 -26.23
CA PRO A 41 -12.97 7.25 -26.54
C PRO A 41 -14.13 6.39 -27.06
N GLY A 42 -15.26 6.42 -26.35
CA GLY A 42 -16.46 5.64 -26.70
C GLY A 42 -16.40 4.15 -26.35
N ALA A 43 -15.33 3.70 -25.69
CA ALA A 43 -15.19 2.32 -25.23
C ALA A 43 -16.21 2.00 -24.12
N LYS A 44 -16.68 0.76 -24.15
CA LYS A 44 -17.61 0.22 -23.16
C LYS A 44 -17.18 -1.16 -22.74
N LEU A 45 -17.34 -1.45 -21.46
CA LEU A 45 -17.04 -2.74 -20.86
C LEU A 45 -18.20 -3.18 -19.99
N PRO A 46 -18.40 -4.49 -19.81
CA PRO A 46 -19.27 -4.96 -18.74
C PRO A 46 -18.83 -4.37 -17.40
N MET A 47 -19.76 -4.15 -16.49
CA MET A 47 -19.49 -3.60 -15.16
C MET A 47 -20.24 -4.41 -14.12
N TYR A 48 -19.52 -4.87 -13.11
CA TYR A 48 -20.08 -5.43 -11.90
C TYR A 48 -20.02 -4.37 -10.81
N ALA A 49 -21.18 -3.90 -10.36
CA ALA A 49 -21.31 -3.01 -9.23
C ALA A 49 -21.47 -3.84 -7.96
N PHE A 50 -20.53 -3.77 -7.02
CA PHE A 50 -20.54 -4.58 -5.79
C PHE A 50 -21.17 -3.86 -4.60
N LYS A 51 -21.63 -4.63 -3.62
CA LYS A 51 -22.17 -4.07 -2.37
C LYS A 51 -21.04 -3.74 -1.40
N LYS A 52 -21.01 -2.50 -0.88
CA LYS A 52 -20.12 -2.17 0.24
C LYS A 52 -20.61 -2.90 1.51
N MET A 53 -19.75 -3.72 2.11
CA MET A 53 -20.07 -4.49 3.31
C MET A 53 -19.57 -3.76 4.57
N ASN A 54 -20.48 -3.24 5.38
CA ASN A 54 -20.13 -2.46 6.58
C ASN A 54 -19.89 -3.32 7.84
N LYS A 55 -20.23 -4.62 7.85
CA LYS A 55 -20.02 -5.51 9.01
C LYS A 55 -19.52 -6.88 8.56
N ILE A 56 -18.58 -7.45 9.30
CA ILE A 56 -18.17 -8.84 9.14
C ILE A 56 -19.32 -9.72 9.66
N GLU A 57 -20.04 -10.39 8.77
CA GLU A 57 -21.06 -11.38 9.16
C GLU A 57 -20.36 -12.56 9.86
N VAL A 58 -20.31 -12.51 11.19
CA VAL A 58 -20.01 -13.68 12.01
C VAL A 58 -21.24 -14.57 11.94
N GLU A 59 -21.14 -15.69 11.23
CA GLU A 59 -22.18 -16.73 11.22
C GLU A 59 -22.39 -17.26 12.65
N LYS A 60 -23.29 -16.62 13.42
CA LYS A 60 -23.91 -17.27 14.55
C LYS A 60 -24.84 -18.33 13.97
N LYS A 61 -24.53 -19.61 14.20
CA LYS A 61 -25.46 -20.72 13.97
C LYS A 61 -26.68 -20.57 14.88
N SER A 62 -27.61 -19.69 14.52
CA SER A 62 -28.97 -19.68 15.05
C SER A 62 -29.77 -20.71 14.28
N ALA A 63 -30.07 -21.82 14.95
CA ALA A 63 -31.00 -22.83 14.46
C ALA A 63 -32.40 -22.21 14.34
N GLY A 64 -32.95 -22.22 13.11
CA GLY A 64 -34.36 -21.93 12.86
C GLY A 64 -34.62 -20.77 11.91
N SER A 65 -34.51 -21.00 10.61
CA SER A 65 -35.33 -20.33 9.60
C SER A 65 -35.26 -21.11 8.28
N GLU A 66 -36.37 -21.14 7.56
CA GLU A 66 -36.75 -22.10 6.52
C GLU A 66 -35.85 -22.11 5.27
N ASN A 67 -35.75 -23.28 4.65
CA ASN A 67 -35.04 -23.58 3.39
C ASN A 67 -35.29 -22.55 2.28
N LYS A 68 -34.44 -21.52 2.20
CA LYS A 68 -34.13 -20.83 0.95
C LYS A 68 -32.72 -21.23 0.57
N GLU A 69 -32.57 -21.95 -0.55
CA GLU A 69 -31.26 -22.17 -1.15
C GLU A 69 -30.55 -20.82 -1.30
N PRO A 70 -29.27 -20.70 -0.93
CA PRO A 70 -28.56 -19.44 -1.03
C PRO A 70 -28.59 -18.95 -2.48
N PRO A 71 -28.81 -17.65 -2.73
CA PRO A 71 -28.81 -17.13 -4.09
C PRO A 71 -27.46 -17.47 -4.73
N VAL A 72 -27.51 -17.93 -5.99
CA VAL A 72 -26.32 -18.25 -6.79
C VAL A 72 -25.29 -17.13 -6.65
N ARG A 73 -24.03 -17.49 -6.36
CA ARG A 73 -22.90 -16.57 -6.19
C ARG A 73 -22.58 -15.87 -7.50
N PHE A 74 -23.32 -14.81 -7.81
CA PHE A 74 -23.36 -14.18 -9.12
C PHE A 74 -21.99 -13.73 -9.63
N LEU A 75 -21.15 -13.12 -8.77
CA LEU A 75 -19.77 -12.74 -9.15
C LEU A 75 -18.94 -13.94 -9.58
N GLY A 76 -18.98 -15.05 -8.84
CA GLY A 76 -18.17 -16.23 -9.15
C GLY A 76 -18.57 -16.89 -10.47
N SER A 77 -19.88 -17.00 -10.73
CA SER A 77 -20.37 -17.51 -12.02
C SER A 77 -20.05 -16.59 -13.18
N LEU A 78 -20.17 -15.27 -12.99
CA LEU A 78 -19.82 -14.26 -14.00
C LEU A 78 -18.32 -14.35 -14.33
N LEU A 79 -17.45 -14.30 -13.31
CA LEU A 79 -16.00 -14.32 -13.49
C LEU A 79 -15.55 -15.57 -14.23
N LEU A 80 -16.00 -16.75 -13.82
CA LEU A 80 -15.63 -18.00 -14.47
C LEU A 80 -16.18 -18.11 -15.89
N GLY A 81 -17.43 -17.68 -16.12
CA GLY A 81 -18.03 -17.66 -17.46
C GLY A 81 -17.28 -16.75 -18.43
N GLU A 82 -16.95 -15.52 -17.99
CA GLU A 82 -16.16 -14.59 -18.80
C GLU A 82 -14.73 -15.10 -19.02
N TRP A 83 -14.10 -15.70 -17.99
CA TRP A 83 -12.76 -16.29 -18.12
C TRP A 83 -12.73 -17.44 -19.14
N GLU A 84 -13.73 -18.32 -19.12
CA GLU A 84 -13.90 -19.40 -20.10
C GLU A 84 -14.16 -18.88 -21.52
N ASP A 85 -14.93 -17.81 -21.68
CA ASP A 85 -15.10 -17.13 -22.98
C ASP A 85 -13.73 -16.67 -23.54
N ARG A 86 -12.91 -16.02 -22.72
CA ARG A 86 -11.56 -15.58 -23.14
C ARG A 86 -10.66 -16.78 -23.48
N MET A 87 -10.86 -17.91 -22.81
CA MET A 87 -10.14 -19.16 -23.10
C MET A 87 -10.54 -19.73 -24.45
N GLN A 88 -11.85 -19.80 -24.73
CA GLN A 88 -12.38 -20.25 -26.02
C GLN A 88 -11.94 -19.34 -27.18
N ARG A 89 -11.76 -18.05 -26.91
CA ARG A 89 -11.24 -17.06 -27.87
C ARG A 89 -9.72 -17.10 -28.06
N GLY A 90 -8.99 -17.93 -27.30
CA GLY A 90 -7.55 -18.11 -27.47
C GLY A 90 -6.68 -16.98 -26.89
N LEU A 91 -7.19 -16.22 -25.92
CA LEU A 91 -6.47 -15.06 -25.36
C LEU A 91 -5.40 -15.43 -24.33
N PHE A 92 -5.29 -16.72 -23.98
CA PHE A 92 -4.29 -17.24 -23.06
C PHE A 92 -3.06 -17.77 -23.78
N ARG A 93 -1.90 -17.70 -23.13
CA ARG A 93 -0.64 -18.16 -23.71
C ARG A 93 -0.49 -19.68 -23.73
N TYR A 94 -1.24 -20.39 -22.88
CA TYR A 94 -1.29 -21.85 -22.79
C TYR A 94 -2.56 -22.27 -22.06
N ASP A 95 -2.89 -23.56 -22.14
CA ASP A 95 -4.01 -24.15 -21.42
C ASP A 95 -3.56 -24.62 -20.03
N VAL A 96 -4.02 -23.93 -18.99
CA VAL A 96 -3.71 -24.24 -17.59
C VAL A 96 -4.49 -25.44 -17.06
N THR A 97 -5.62 -25.80 -17.68
CA THR A 97 -6.46 -26.91 -17.21
C THR A 97 -5.83 -28.28 -17.46
N ALA A 98 -4.76 -28.31 -18.26
CA ALA A 98 -3.95 -29.49 -18.53
C ALA A 98 -2.78 -29.67 -17.55
N CYS A 99 -2.56 -28.73 -16.63
CA CYS A 99 -1.46 -28.80 -15.67
C CYS A 99 -1.69 -29.90 -14.62
N GLU A 100 -0.63 -30.66 -14.32
CA GLU A 100 -0.68 -31.72 -13.31
C GLU A 100 -0.55 -31.11 -11.91
N THR A 101 -1.47 -31.45 -11.01
CA THR A 101 -1.48 -30.97 -9.62
C THR A 101 -1.60 -32.16 -8.66
N LYS A 102 -0.81 -32.15 -7.58
CA LYS A 102 -0.89 -33.14 -6.50
C LYS A 102 -0.64 -32.51 -5.13
N VAL A 103 -1.23 -33.09 -4.09
CA VAL A 103 -0.85 -32.78 -2.71
C VAL A 103 0.37 -33.61 -2.35
N ILE A 104 1.45 -32.94 -1.96
CA ILE A 104 2.68 -33.54 -1.44
C ILE A 104 2.34 -34.20 -0.10
N PRO A 105 2.65 -35.50 0.09
CA PRO A 105 2.47 -36.17 1.37
C PRO A 105 3.32 -35.53 2.47
N GLY A 106 2.72 -35.25 3.62
CA GLY A 106 3.39 -34.63 4.75
C GLY A 106 2.40 -33.97 5.73
N GLN A 107 2.93 -33.34 6.77
CA GLN A 107 2.14 -32.68 7.82
C GLN A 107 1.50 -31.37 7.33
N CYS A 108 2.23 -30.58 6.56
CA CYS A 108 1.77 -29.33 5.96
C CYS A 108 0.93 -29.56 4.71
N GLY A 109 1.13 -30.67 4.00
CA GLY A 109 0.35 -31.03 2.81
C GLY A 109 0.44 -29.96 1.71
N PHE A 110 1.67 -29.57 1.36
CA PHE A 110 1.97 -28.66 0.26
C PHE A 110 1.34 -29.11 -1.05
N ILE A 111 0.96 -28.17 -1.91
CA ILE A 111 0.35 -28.47 -3.20
C ILE A 111 1.41 -28.23 -4.27
N ALA A 112 1.78 -29.27 -5.02
CA ALA A 112 2.66 -29.14 -6.17
C ALA A 112 1.84 -29.06 -7.45
N GLN A 113 2.19 -28.14 -8.33
CA GLN A 113 1.63 -28.04 -9.67
C GLN A 113 2.74 -27.86 -10.71
N LEU A 114 2.68 -28.64 -11.80
CA LEU A 114 3.64 -28.57 -12.90
C LEU A 114 3.15 -27.62 -14.00
N ASN A 115 3.84 -26.48 -14.15
CA ASN A 115 3.56 -25.46 -15.16
C ASN A 115 4.75 -25.30 -16.14
N GLU A 116 4.98 -26.32 -16.97
CA GLU A 116 6.03 -26.31 -17.98
C GLU A 116 5.83 -25.19 -19.01
N GLY A 117 6.92 -24.58 -19.47
CA GLY A 117 6.89 -23.54 -20.52
C GLY A 117 6.29 -22.20 -20.10
N ARG A 118 5.70 -22.08 -18.90
CA ARG A 118 5.21 -20.79 -18.36
C ARG A 118 6.34 -19.76 -18.24
N HIS A 119 7.52 -20.20 -17.78
CA HIS A 119 8.69 -19.34 -17.60
C HIS A 119 9.26 -18.81 -18.92
N LEU A 120 9.18 -19.59 -20.01
CA LEU A 120 9.66 -19.19 -21.34
C LEU A 120 8.88 -17.99 -21.92
N LYS A 121 7.65 -17.79 -21.46
CA LYS A 121 6.79 -16.66 -21.86
C LYS A 121 6.75 -15.56 -20.79
N LYS A 122 7.43 -15.74 -19.65
CA LYS A 122 7.46 -14.74 -18.58
C LYS A 122 8.29 -13.55 -19.05
N ARG A 123 7.78 -12.34 -18.85
CA ARG A 123 8.54 -11.12 -19.15
C ARG A 123 9.72 -11.01 -18.17
N PRO A 124 10.88 -10.50 -18.63
CA PRO A 124 11.95 -10.11 -17.73
C PRO A 124 11.45 -9.08 -16.71
N THR A 125 12.01 -9.11 -15.50
CA THR A 125 11.80 -8.07 -14.50
C THR A 125 12.46 -6.79 -15.00
N GLU A 126 11.66 -5.75 -15.29
CA GLU A 126 12.15 -4.46 -15.82
C GLU A 126 12.39 -3.40 -14.72
N PHE A 127 12.15 -3.73 -13.45
CA PHE A 127 12.33 -2.83 -12.31
C PHE A 127 13.54 -3.25 -11.47
N ARG A 128 14.04 -2.34 -10.63
CA ARG A 128 15.18 -2.63 -9.76
C ARG A 128 14.74 -3.53 -8.59
N VAL A 129 15.55 -4.50 -8.22
CA VAL A 129 15.16 -5.46 -7.17
C VAL A 129 15.45 -4.92 -5.76
N ASP A 130 16.26 -3.87 -5.63
CA ASP A 130 16.69 -3.29 -4.35
C ASP A 130 15.68 -2.33 -3.71
N LYS A 131 14.61 -1.98 -4.42
CA LYS A 131 13.58 -1.03 -3.95
C LYS A 131 12.17 -1.58 -4.07
N VAL A 132 11.45 -1.60 -2.95
CA VAL A 132 10.03 -1.98 -2.86
C VAL A 132 9.15 -0.91 -3.53
N LEU A 133 9.46 0.36 -3.31
CA LEU A 133 8.77 1.48 -3.94
C LEU A 133 9.60 2.05 -5.09
N GLN A 134 8.97 2.13 -6.27
CA GLN A 134 9.56 2.73 -7.46
C GLN A 134 8.50 3.55 -8.20
N PRO A 135 8.88 4.68 -8.82
CA PRO A 135 7.95 5.46 -9.62
C PRO A 135 7.41 4.63 -10.78
N PHE A 136 6.16 4.89 -11.14
CA PHE A 136 5.56 4.30 -12.34
C PHE A 136 6.36 4.72 -13.58
N ASP A 137 6.53 3.79 -14.51
CA ASP A 137 7.23 4.02 -15.78
C ASP A 137 6.33 3.60 -16.94
N GLU A 138 5.86 4.59 -17.71
CA GLU A 138 4.96 4.36 -18.84
C GLU A 138 5.62 3.64 -20.02
N ASN A 139 6.95 3.71 -20.11
CA ASN A 139 7.71 3.06 -21.18
C ASN A 139 7.78 1.55 -20.96
N LYS A 140 7.85 1.12 -19.70
CA LYS A 140 7.79 -0.30 -19.32
C LYS A 140 6.40 -0.89 -19.51
N PHE A 141 6.30 -2.21 -19.45
CA PHE A 141 4.98 -2.82 -19.54
C PHE A 141 4.08 -2.41 -18.37
N ASN A 142 2.83 -2.08 -18.68
CA ASN A 142 1.81 -1.73 -17.70
C ASN A 142 0.42 -2.07 -18.25
N PHE A 143 -0.58 -2.17 -17.37
CA PHE A 143 -1.90 -2.66 -17.76
C PHE A 143 -2.67 -1.73 -18.70
N THR A 144 -2.30 -0.45 -18.86
CA THR A 144 -2.93 0.40 -19.89
C THR A 144 -2.66 -0.10 -21.32
N LYS A 145 -1.63 -0.95 -21.49
CA LYS A 145 -1.19 -1.50 -22.79
C LYS A 145 -1.92 -2.80 -23.18
N VAL A 146 -2.69 -3.42 -22.28
CA VAL A 146 -3.46 -4.64 -22.61
C VAL A 146 -4.65 -4.31 -23.49
N GLY A 147 -5.09 -5.27 -24.30
CA GLY A 147 -6.33 -5.13 -25.07
C GLY A 147 -7.56 -5.21 -24.18
N GLN A 148 -8.59 -4.42 -24.47
CA GLN A 148 -9.86 -4.42 -23.73
C GLN A 148 -10.55 -5.80 -23.76
N GLU A 149 -10.25 -6.65 -24.74
CA GLU A 149 -10.71 -8.04 -24.80
C GLU A 149 -10.13 -8.95 -23.70
N GLU A 150 -8.99 -8.57 -23.11
CA GLU A 150 -8.41 -9.26 -21.95
C GLU A 150 -9.17 -8.90 -20.65
N VAL A 151 -9.98 -7.84 -20.65
CA VAL A 151 -10.78 -7.40 -19.50
C VAL A 151 -12.11 -8.13 -19.46
N LEU A 152 -12.47 -8.61 -18.28
CA LEU A 152 -13.75 -9.27 -18.01
C LEU A 152 -14.83 -8.22 -17.76
N PHE A 153 -14.59 -7.32 -16.80
CA PHE A 153 -15.52 -6.26 -16.41
C PHE A 153 -14.83 -5.17 -15.57
N GLN A 154 -15.47 -3.99 -15.50
CA GLN A 154 -15.24 -2.96 -14.49
C GLN A 154 -15.78 -3.45 -13.14
N PHE A 155 -15.11 -3.13 -12.03
CA PHE A 155 -15.48 -3.57 -10.68
C PHE A 155 -15.58 -2.35 -9.76
N GLU A 156 -16.81 -1.88 -9.56
CA GLU A 156 -17.10 -0.57 -8.96
C GLU A 156 -18.08 -0.69 -7.78
N PRO A 157 -18.05 0.22 -6.79
CA PRO A 157 -19.03 0.21 -5.73
C PRO A 157 -20.43 0.56 -6.26
N SER A 158 -21.45 -0.14 -5.78
CA SER A 158 -22.86 0.14 -6.08
C SER A 158 -23.35 1.37 -5.31
N MET A 159 -24.14 2.22 -5.99
CA MET A 159 -24.78 3.39 -5.38
C MET A 159 -25.95 3.00 -4.46
N ASP A 160 -26.63 1.90 -4.78
CA ASP A 160 -27.86 1.47 -4.10
C ASP A 160 -27.61 0.36 -3.06
N ASN A 161 -26.34 0.08 -2.73
CA ASN A 161 -25.92 -1.02 -1.84
C ASN A 161 -26.44 -2.42 -2.23
N GLU A 162 -26.69 -2.63 -3.52
CA GLU A 162 -27.09 -3.92 -4.08
C GLU A 162 -26.16 -4.30 -5.24
N ALA A 163 -25.81 -5.58 -5.32
CA ALA A 163 -24.94 -6.07 -6.37
C ALA A 163 -25.68 -6.07 -7.72
N GLN A 164 -25.09 -5.46 -8.75
CA GLN A 164 -25.71 -5.29 -10.06
C GLN A 164 -24.69 -5.56 -11.17
N PHE A 165 -25.17 -6.02 -12.34
CA PHE A 165 -24.33 -6.19 -13.52
C PHE A 165 -24.92 -5.46 -14.71
N PHE A 166 -24.05 -4.71 -15.36
CA PHE A 166 -24.35 -3.93 -16.54
C PHE A 166 -23.49 -4.47 -17.68
N PRO A 167 -24.07 -5.15 -18.68
CA PRO A 167 -23.29 -5.81 -19.73
C PRO A 167 -22.54 -4.84 -20.65
N ASN A 168 -22.91 -3.55 -20.62
CA ASN A 168 -22.36 -2.55 -21.54
C ASN A 168 -22.32 -1.16 -20.89
N SER A 169 -21.41 -0.97 -19.93
CA SER A 169 -21.22 0.28 -19.22
C SER A 169 -20.13 1.14 -19.89
N PRO A 170 -20.31 2.46 -20.02
CA PRO A 170 -19.24 3.34 -20.48
C PRO A 170 -18.02 3.28 -19.54
N ILE A 171 -16.83 3.45 -20.12
CA ILE A 171 -15.60 3.70 -19.34
C ILE A 171 -15.54 5.20 -19.06
N HIS A 172 -15.71 5.58 -17.79
CA HIS A 172 -15.55 6.98 -17.37
C HIS A 172 -14.08 7.28 -17.11
N ILE A 173 -13.42 7.91 -18.09
CA ILE A 173 -11.97 8.19 -18.05
C ILE A 173 -11.58 9.00 -16.80
N GLU A 174 -12.41 9.99 -16.44
CA GLU A 174 -12.19 10.88 -15.29
C GLU A 174 -12.19 10.14 -13.96
N ASN A 175 -12.98 9.06 -13.85
CA ASN A 175 -13.10 8.28 -12.61
C ASN A 175 -12.04 7.18 -12.53
N SER A 176 -11.31 6.91 -13.61
CA SER A 176 -10.34 5.82 -13.73
C SER A 176 -10.86 4.50 -13.14
N PRO A 177 -11.62 3.69 -13.89
CA PRO A 177 -12.28 2.54 -13.29
C PRO A 177 -11.29 1.49 -12.82
N SER A 178 -11.70 0.73 -11.81
CA SER A 178 -11.03 -0.50 -11.44
C SER A 178 -11.54 -1.64 -12.31
N VAL A 179 -10.65 -2.52 -12.76
CA VAL A 179 -11.01 -3.58 -13.73
C VAL A 179 -10.53 -4.96 -13.28
N VAL A 180 -11.26 -5.98 -13.72
CA VAL A 180 -10.86 -7.38 -13.60
C VAL A 180 -10.45 -7.89 -14.96
N ALA A 181 -9.21 -8.32 -15.11
CA ALA A 181 -8.65 -8.84 -16.37
C ALA A 181 -8.20 -10.29 -16.22
N ILE A 182 -8.12 -11.04 -17.32
CA ILE A 182 -7.47 -12.36 -17.29
C ILE A 182 -5.98 -12.18 -17.00
N ASN A 183 -5.40 -13.12 -16.25
CA ASN A 183 -3.96 -13.30 -16.36
C ASN A 183 -3.68 -14.18 -17.59
N VAL A 184 -3.13 -13.59 -18.66
CA VAL A 184 -2.81 -14.30 -19.90
C VAL A 184 -1.79 -15.44 -19.71
N SER A 185 -1.10 -15.51 -18.56
CA SER A 185 -0.23 -16.61 -18.12
C SER A 185 -0.73 -17.22 -16.80
N PRO A 186 -1.92 -17.84 -16.82
CA PRO A 186 -2.68 -18.21 -15.63
C PRO A 186 -1.97 -19.34 -14.88
N ILE A 187 -1.89 -19.22 -13.56
CA ILE A 187 -1.36 -20.29 -12.70
C ILE A 187 -2.41 -21.38 -12.50
N GLU A 188 -3.68 -21.01 -12.38
CA GLU A 188 -4.79 -21.94 -12.13
C GLU A 188 -6.04 -21.43 -12.87
N TYR A 189 -7.06 -22.29 -12.95
CA TYR A 189 -8.39 -21.97 -13.44
C TYR A 189 -8.99 -20.74 -12.74
N GLY A 190 -9.57 -19.85 -13.55
CA GLY A 190 -10.12 -18.58 -13.08
C GLY A 190 -9.06 -17.57 -12.62
N HIS A 191 -7.78 -17.73 -13.02
CA HIS A 191 -6.75 -16.76 -12.67
C HIS A 191 -6.97 -15.41 -13.36
N VAL A 192 -7.30 -14.40 -12.55
CA VAL A 192 -7.56 -13.02 -12.93
C VAL A 192 -6.63 -12.05 -12.20
N LEU A 193 -6.61 -10.81 -12.69
CA LEU A 193 -5.95 -9.66 -12.09
C LEU A 193 -7.02 -8.64 -11.73
N LEU A 194 -7.01 -8.15 -10.49
CA LEU A 194 -7.74 -6.94 -10.10
C LEU A 194 -6.76 -5.77 -10.23
N ILE A 195 -7.10 -4.79 -11.06
CA ILE A 195 -6.28 -3.61 -11.35
C ILE A 195 -7.07 -2.38 -10.87
N PRO A 196 -6.76 -1.84 -9.68
CA PRO A 196 -7.38 -0.65 -9.16
C PRO A 196 -7.06 0.56 -10.04
N ARG A 197 -8.08 1.36 -10.33
CA ARG A 197 -7.97 2.67 -11.00
C ARG A 197 -6.96 2.68 -12.16
N ILE A 198 -7.21 1.84 -13.18
CA ILE A 198 -6.23 1.50 -14.22
C ILE A 198 -5.63 2.71 -14.95
N LEU A 199 -6.36 3.82 -15.07
CA LEU A 199 -5.94 5.02 -15.81
C LEU A 199 -5.10 5.98 -14.95
N GLU A 200 -5.15 5.85 -13.62
CA GLU A 200 -4.29 6.59 -12.67
C GLU A 200 -2.86 6.06 -12.67
N ARG A 201 -2.64 4.84 -13.20
CA ARG A 201 -1.30 4.25 -13.35
C ARG A 201 -0.57 4.16 -12.01
N LEU A 202 -1.30 3.75 -10.97
CA LEU A 202 -0.75 3.59 -9.63
C LEU A 202 0.44 2.62 -9.66
N PRO A 203 1.59 2.95 -9.06
CA PRO A 203 2.70 2.00 -8.94
C PRO A 203 2.28 0.78 -8.10
N GLN A 204 3.06 -0.31 -8.12
CA GLN A 204 2.81 -1.50 -7.30
C GLN A 204 3.07 -1.21 -5.81
N ARG A 205 2.16 -0.44 -5.21
CA ARG A 205 2.17 0.12 -3.86
C ARG A 205 0.79 -0.08 -3.25
N ILE A 206 0.72 -0.58 -2.03
CA ILE A 206 -0.55 -0.69 -1.31
C ILE A 206 -0.94 0.70 -0.78
N ASP A 207 -2.22 1.04 -0.99
CA ASP A 207 -2.95 2.13 -0.34
C ASP A 207 -4.25 1.57 0.28
N GLN A 208 -4.89 2.34 1.17
CA GLN A 208 -6.07 1.91 1.92
C GLN A 208 -7.25 1.57 0.99
N ASP A 209 -7.54 2.42 0.00
CA ASP A 209 -8.68 2.26 -0.91
C ASP A 209 -8.53 1.02 -1.80
N SER A 210 -7.36 0.85 -2.39
CA SER A 210 -7.04 -0.27 -3.28
C SER A 210 -7.01 -1.60 -2.53
N PHE A 211 -6.55 -1.60 -1.27
CA PHE A 211 -6.60 -2.80 -0.42
C PHE A 211 -8.03 -3.17 -0.02
N LEU A 212 -8.84 -2.16 0.36
CA LEU A 212 -10.25 -2.36 0.69
C LEU A 212 -11.03 -2.89 -0.52
N LEU A 213 -10.74 -2.41 -1.73
CA LEU A 213 -11.32 -2.93 -2.98
C LEU A 213 -11.03 -4.42 -3.16
N ALA A 214 -9.81 -4.87 -2.86
CA ALA A 214 -9.45 -6.28 -2.89
C ALA A 214 -10.24 -7.10 -1.85
N LEU A 215 -10.44 -6.57 -0.63
CA LEU A 215 -11.27 -7.21 0.38
C LEU A 215 -12.74 -7.29 -0.06
N TYR A 216 -13.30 -6.25 -0.69
CA TYR A 216 -14.66 -6.30 -1.24
C TYR A 216 -14.79 -7.38 -2.31
N MET A 217 -13.81 -7.53 -3.21
CA MET A 217 -13.83 -8.63 -4.19
C MET A 217 -13.85 -10.01 -3.51
N ALA A 218 -13.00 -10.21 -2.49
CA ALA A 218 -12.96 -11.47 -1.75
C ALA A 218 -14.29 -11.74 -1.04
N ALA A 219 -14.88 -10.72 -0.42
CA ALA A 219 -16.12 -10.79 0.31
C ALA A 219 -17.33 -11.02 -0.62
N GLU A 220 -17.38 -10.38 -1.78
CA GLU A 220 -18.41 -10.59 -2.80
C GLU A 220 -18.38 -11.99 -3.42
N ALA A 221 -17.18 -12.55 -3.62
CA ALA A 221 -17.04 -13.91 -4.13
C ALA A 221 -17.65 -14.95 -3.18
N LYS A 222 -17.69 -14.66 -1.87
CA LYS A 222 -18.22 -15.54 -0.80
C LYS A 222 -17.76 -16.99 -0.93
N ASN A 223 -16.52 -17.21 -1.36
CA ASN A 223 -15.96 -18.52 -1.64
C ASN A 223 -14.58 -18.65 -0.97
N PRO A 224 -14.41 -19.54 0.02
CA PRO A 224 -13.13 -19.72 0.71
C PRO A 224 -12.02 -20.32 -0.18
N TYR A 225 -12.38 -20.81 -1.37
CA TYR A 225 -11.44 -21.32 -2.36
C TYR A 225 -11.01 -20.26 -3.39
N PHE A 226 -11.63 -19.08 -3.35
CA PHE A 226 -11.17 -17.91 -4.09
C PHE A 226 -10.26 -17.08 -3.19
N ARG A 227 -9.01 -16.93 -3.61
CA ARG A 227 -7.99 -16.19 -2.85
C ARG A 227 -7.49 -15.04 -3.68
N LEU A 228 -7.22 -13.92 -3.03
CA LEU A 228 -6.46 -12.84 -3.63
C LEU A 228 -5.04 -12.85 -3.06
N GLY A 229 -4.08 -12.54 -3.92
CA GLY A 229 -2.68 -12.48 -3.61
C GLY A 229 -2.08 -11.17 -4.09
N TYR A 230 -1.25 -10.55 -3.25
CA TYR A 230 -0.45 -9.40 -3.60
C TYR A 230 1.03 -9.72 -3.43
N ASN A 231 1.83 -9.19 -4.34
CA ASN A 231 3.28 -9.21 -4.26
C ASN A 231 3.75 -7.76 -4.32
N SER A 232 4.62 -7.34 -3.42
CA SER A 232 5.34 -6.08 -3.57
C SER A 232 6.55 -6.24 -4.52
N LEU A 233 7.13 -5.13 -4.99
CA LEU A 233 8.43 -5.21 -5.67
C LEU A 233 9.48 -5.73 -4.67
N GLY A 234 10.43 -6.55 -5.13
CA GLY A 234 11.34 -7.29 -4.26
C GLY A 234 10.74 -8.58 -3.66
N ALA A 235 9.41 -8.76 -3.74
CA ALA A 235 8.70 -9.97 -3.32
C ALA A 235 7.99 -10.67 -4.49
N PHE A 236 8.64 -10.67 -5.66
CA PHE A 236 8.22 -11.33 -6.91
C PHE A 236 6.99 -10.75 -7.63
N ALA A 237 6.59 -9.51 -7.35
CA ALA A 237 5.85 -8.73 -8.35
C ALA A 237 6.68 -8.61 -9.63
N THR A 238 6.07 -8.61 -10.81
CA THR A 238 6.80 -8.52 -12.09
C THR A 238 6.47 -7.26 -12.89
N ILE A 239 5.48 -6.49 -12.44
CA ILE A 239 4.93 -5.33 -13.14
C ILE A 239 4.79 -4.23 -12.09
N ASN A 240 5.30 -3.03 -12.40
CA ASN A 240 5.13 -1.85 -11.56
C ASN A 240 3.87 -1.06 -11.96
N HIS A 241 2.71 -1.70 -11.80
CA HIS A 241 1.38 -1.10 -11.94
C HIS A 241 0.50 -1.89 -10.96
N LEU A 242 -0.14 -1.20 -10.00
CA LEU A 242 -0.90 -1.82 -8.93
C LEU A 242 -1.85 -2.90 -9.44
N HIS A 243 -1.64 -4.12 -8.95
CA HIS A 243 -2.53 -5.24 -9.22
C HIS A 243 -2.50 -6.27 -8.10
N PHE A 244 -3.65 -6.90 -7.89
CA PHE A 244 -3.82 -8.12 -7.12
C PHE A 244 -4.05 -9.27 -8.09
N GLN A 245 -3.61 -10.46 -7.72
CA GLN A 245 -3.87 -11.70 -8.46
C GLN A 245 -4.95 -12.48 -7.73
N ALA A 246 -5.80 -13.21 -8.44
CA ALA A 246 -6.79 -14.07 -7.81
C ALA A 246 -7.04 -15.32 -8.63
N TYR A 247 -7.30 -16.46 -7.98
CA TYR A 247 -7.78 -17.67 -8.66
C TYR A 247 -8.55 -18.58 -7.71
N TYR A 248 -9.20 -19.60 -8.28
CA TYR A 248 -9.90 -20.64 -7.53
C TYR A 248 -9.01 -21.87 -7.38
N LEU A 249 -8.81 -22.33 -6.16
CA LEU A 249 -8.27 -23.67 -5.92
C LEU A 249 -9.07 -24.34 -4.81
N ALA A 250 -9.74 -25.44 -5.16
CA ALA A 250 -10.65 -26.18 -4.28
C ALA A 250 -9.91 -27.02 -3.21
N VAL A 251 -8.78 -26.52 -2.71
CA VAL A 251 -7.97 -27.10 -1.64
C VAL A 251 -7.50 -25.95 -0.75
N PRO A 252 -7.63 -26.04 0.58
CA PRO A 252 -7.04 -25.06 1.48
C PRO A 252 -5.52 -25.04 1.34
N PHE A 253 -4.94 -23.85 1.24
CA PHE A 253 -3.49 -23.73 1.21
C PHE A 253 -2.89 -24.17 2.56
N PRO A 254 -1.68 -24.76 2.56
CA PRO A 254 -0.98 -25.15 3.78
C PRO A 254 -0.91 -24.06 4.84
N ILE A 255 -0.62 -22.80 4.44
CA ILE A 255 -0.53 -21.67 5.38
C ILE A 255 -1.86 -21.39 6.09
N GLU A 256 -3.01 -21.65 5.43
CA GLU A 256 -4.32 -21.48 6.06
C GLU A 256 -4.58 -22.53 7.14
N ARG A 257 -3.90 -23.67 7.09
CA ARG A 257 -4.00 -24.72 8.12
C ARG A 257 -2.96 -24.56 9.22
N ALA A 258 -1.98 -23.66 9.04
CA ALA A 258 -0.94 -23.42 10.03
C ALA A 258 -1.56 -22.93 11.36
N PRO A 259 -1.15 -23.50 12.51
CA PRO A 259 -1.57 -22.98 13.81
C PRO A 259 -1.14 -21.52 13.97
N THR A 260 -1.93 -20.77 14.74
CA THR A 260 -1.62 -19.36 15.01
C THR A 260 -1.58 -19.09 16.50
N ARG A 261 -0.71 -18.19 16.95
CA ARG A 261 -0.69 -17.70 18.32
C ARG A 261 -1.05 -16.22 18.35
N LYS A 262 -2.11 -15.88 19.08
CA LYS A 262 -2.54 -14.49 19.27
C LYS A 262 -1.41 -13.68 19.94
N ILE A 263 -1.10 -12.53 19.36
CA ILE A 263 -0.22 -11.52 19.93
C ILE A 263 -1.08 -10.50 20.67
N THR A 264 -2.00 -9.85 19.95
CA THR A 264 -2.87 -8.81 20.50
C THR A 264 -4.20 -8.72 19.75
N THR A 265 -5.10 -7.86 20.23
CA THR A 265 -6.28 -7.39 19.50
C THR A 265 -6.29 -5.87 19.56
N THR A 266 -6.43 -5.21 18.41
CA THR A 266 -6.52 -3.75 18.33
C THR A 266 -7.84 -3.25 18.93
N SER A 267 -7.92 -1.95 19.26
CA SER A 267 -9.16 -1.29 19.68
C SER A 267 -10.31 -1.46 18.68
N ARG A 268 -9.97 -1.56 17.38
CA ARG A 268 -10.89 -1.84 16.27
C ARG A 268 -11.35 -3.30 16.18
N GLY A 269 -10.94 -4.16 17.13
CA GLY A 269 -11.33 -5.56 17.17
C GLY A 269 -10.55 -6.48 16.23
N VAL A 270 -9.47 -5.99 15.60
CA VAL A 270 -8.62 -6.81 14.72
C VAL A 270 -7.65 -7.62 15.56
N LYS A 271 -7.74 -8.94 15.47
CA LYS A 271 -6.85 -9.90 16.12
C LYS A 271 -5.61 -10.11 15.25
N ILE A 272 -4.44 -9.93 15.85
CA ILE A 272 -3.13 -10.09 15.19
C ILE A 272 -2.43 -11.30 15.81
N CYS A 273 -1.99 -12.24 14.96
CA CYS A 273 -1.38 -13.49 15.39
C CYS A 273 -0.06 -13.79 14.67
N ASP A 274 0.82 -14.51 15.36
CA ASP A 274 1.93 -15.24 14.76
C ASP A 274 1.42 -16.45 13.96
N ILE A 275 2.05 -16.72 12.82
CA ILE A 275 1.99 -18.02 12.15
C ILE A 275 2.98 -18.97 12.84
N LEU A 276 2.55 -20.18 13.19
CA LEU A 276 3.37 -21.21 13.82
C LEU A 276 3.49 -22.45 12.93
N ASN A 277 4.58 -23.20 13.10
CA ASN A 277 4.82 -24.48 12.43
C ASN A 277 4.66 -24.39 10.90
N TYR A 278 5.20 -23.32 10.32
CA TYR A 278 5.21 -23.05 8.90
C TYR A 278 6.57 -22.47 8.50
N PRO A 279 7.13 -22.76 7.32
CA PRO A 279 8.50 -22.39 6.97
C PRO A 279 8.70 -20.88 6.82
N VAL A 280 7.70 -20.16 6.29
CA VAL A 280 7.71 -18.69 6.29
C VAL A 280 7.08 -18.14 7.55
N ARG A 281 7.70 -17.10 8.10
CA ARG A 281 7.18 -16.37 9.25
C ARG A 281 6.41 -15.15 8.76
N GLY A 282 5.34 -14.82 9.46
CA GLY A 282 4.48 -13.70 9.13
C GLY A 282 3.39 -13.50 10.17
N LEU A 283 2.48 -12.58 9.87
CA LEU A 283 1.36 -12.23 10.73
C LEU A 283 0.04 -12.62 10.07
N VAL A 284 -0.93 -13.00 10.89
CA VAL A 284 -2.32 -13.21 10.47
C VAL A 284 -3.21 -12.17 11.15
N PHE A 285 -4.04 -11.52 10.34
CA PHE A 285 -5.02 -10.53 10.75
C PHE A 285 -6.42 -11.09 10.52
N GLU A 286 -7.25 -11.06 11.56
CA GLU A 286 -8.61 -11.61 11.58
C GLU A 286 -9.53 -10.71 12.40
N GLY A 287 -10.83 -10.70 12.09
CA GLY A 287 -11.80 -9.92 12.85
C GLY A 287 -11.82 -8.45 12.44
N GLY A 288 -12.02 -7.54 13.38
CA GLY A 288 -12.44 -6.16 13.11
C GLY A 288 -13.93 -5.96 13.40
N ASN A 289 -14.32 -4.75 13.80
CA ASN A 289 -15.74 -4.42 13.97
C ASN A 289 -16.43 -4.27 12.60
N THR A 290 -15.68 -3.80 11.61
CA THR A 290 -16.05 -3.64 10.20
C THR A 290 -15.00 -4.27 9.28
N LEU A 291 -15.29 -4.40 7.99
CA LEU A 291 -14.30 -4.85 7.01
C LEU A 291 -13.20 -3.78 6.83
N ASP A 292 -13.59 -2.51 6.89
CA ASP A 292 -12.70 -1.34 6.85
C ASP A 292 -11.68 -1.37 8.01
N ASP A 293 -12.09 -1.75 9.22
CA ASP A 293 -11.16 -1.90 10.35
C ASP A 293 -10.05 -2.91 10.05
N LEU A 294 -10.42 -4.06 9.47
CA LEU A 294 -9.47 -5.09 9.06
C LEU A 294 -8.60 -4.60 7.91
N SER A 295 -9.20 -3.94 6.93
CA SER A 295 -8.51 -3.33 5.79
C SER A 295 -7.44 -2.37 6.25
N ASN A 296 -7.81 -1.38 7.06
CA ASN A 296 -6.94 -0.29 7.48
C ASN A 296 -5.75 -0.82 8.28
N VAL A 297 -5.98 -1.68 9.29
CA VAL A 297 -4.87 -2.26 10.08
C VAL A 297 -3.87 -3.00 9.18
N VAL A 298 -4.36 -3.74 8.18
CA VAL A 298 -3.49 -4.49 7.27
C VAL A 298 -2.80 -3.57 6.26
N SER A 299 -3.51 -2.61 5.67
CA SER A 299 -2.92 -1.67 4.71
C SER A 299 -1.90 -0.76 5.39
N ASP A 300 -2.14 -0.29 6.61
CA ASP A 300 -1.18 0.48 7.40
C ASP A 300 0.09 -0.33 7.67
N SER A 301 -0.08 -1.63 7.97
CA SER A 301 1.05 -2.55 8.09
C SER A 301 1.82 -2.69 6.76
N CYS A 302 1.11 -2.80 5.63
CA CYS A 302 1.73 -2.87 4.30
C CYS A 302 2.46 -1.56 3.94
N ILE A 303 1.89 -0.41 4.30
CA ILE A 303 2.46 0.93 4.12
C ILE A 303 3.75 1.07 4.94
N CYS A 304 3.73 0.65 6.21
CA CYS A 304 4.94 0.62 7.04
C CYS A 304 6.04 -0.25 6.40
N LEU A 305 5.73 -1.44 5.90
CA LEU A 305 6.73 -2.31 5.25
C LEU A 305 7.31 -1.68 3.97
N GLN A 306 6.47 -1.15 3.08
CA GLN A 306 6.95 -0.57 1.82
C GLN A 306 7.76 0.72 2.04
N ASP A 307 7.40 1.55 3.03
CA ASP A 307 8.12 2.78 3.36
C ASP A 307 9.47 2.47 4.01
N ASN A 308 9.57 1.35 4.75
CA ASN A 308 10.83 0.81 5.28
C ASN A 308 11.60 -0.09 4.30
N ASN A 309 11.18 -0.15 3.03
CA ASN A 309 11.81 -0.96 1.98
C ASN A 309 11.92 -2.46 2.30
N ILE A 310 10.93 -3.02 3.01
CA ILE A 310 10.86 -4.43 3.36
C ILE A 310 9.95 -5.14 2.36
N PRO A 311 10.46 -6.08 1.54
CA PRO A 311 9.61 -6.83 0.62
C PRO A 311 8.63 -7.72 1.36
N TYR A 312 7.38 -7.78 0.87
CA TYR A 312 6.32 -8.58 1.45
C TYR A 312 5.31 -9.09 0.42
N ASN A 313 4.56 -10.09 0.86
CA ASN A 313 3.42 -10.66 0.15
C ASN A 313 2.18 -10.61 1.06
N VAL A 314 1.00 -10.55 0.44
CA VAL A 314 -0.27 -10.60 1.16
C VAL A 314 -1.15 -11.68 0.56
N LEU A 315 -1.64 -12.62 1.38
CA LEU A 315 -2.69 -13.55 1.00
C LEU A 315 -3.99 -13.15 1.69
N ILE A 316 -5.02 -12.85 0.91
CA ILE A 316 -6.39 -12.62 1.38
C ILE A 316 -7.16 -13.93 1.18
N ALA A 317 -7.59 -14.53 2.28
CA ALA A 317 -8.25 -15.82 2.34
C ALA A 317 -9.60 -15.74 3.07
N ASP A 318 -10.32 -16.86 3.09
CA ASP A 318 -11.62 -17.02 3.76
C ASP A 318 -12.61 -15.88 3.44
N SER A 319 -12.78 -15.58 2.14
CA SER A 319 -13.67 -14.51 1.65
C SER A 319 -13.35 -13.13 2.24
N GLY A 320 -12.07 -12.81 2.43
CA GLY A 320 -11.62 -11.50 2.93
C GLY A 320 -11.55 -11.38 4.45
N ARG A 321 -11.88 -12.45 5.20
CA ARG A 321 -11.92 -12.41 6.67
C ARG A 321 -10.59 -12.73 7.36
N ARG A 322 -9.65 -13.30 6.61
CA ARG A 322 -8.35 -13.71 7.12
C ARG A 322 -7.26 -13.29 6.17
N ILE A 323 -6.33 -12.47 6.65
CA ILE A 323 -5.25 -11.92 5.84
C ILE A 323 -3.91 -12.35 6.42
N PHE A 324 -3.03 -12.87 5.57
CA PHE A 324 -1.66 -13.22 5.91
C PHE A 324 -0.72 -12.17 5.32
N LEU A 325 0.08 -11.52 6.17
CA LEU A 325 1.13 -10.60 5.78
C LEU A 325 2.48 -11.27 6.00
N ILE A 326 3.24 -11.47 4.93
CA ILE A 326 4.45 -12.29 4.94
C ILE A 326 5.61 -11.43 4.42
N PRO A 327 6.38 -10.77 5.30
CA PRO A 327 7.62 -10.14 4.89
C PRO A 327 8.66 -11.21 4.50
N GLN A 328 9.46 -10.93 3.48
CA GLN A 328 10.46 -11.88 2.95
C GLN A 328 11.77 -11.18 2.54
N CYS A 329 12.84 -11.97 2.41
CA CYS A 329 14.18 -11.47 2.08
C CYS A 329 14.84 -12.20 0.89
N TYR A 330 14.09 -13.01 0.14
CA TYR A 330 14.70 -13.91 -0.84
C TYR A 330 15.40 -13.17 -1.98
N ALA A 331 14.81 -12.10 -2.50
CA ALA A 331 15.40 -11.35 -3.60
C ALA A 331 16.70 -10.63 -3.19
N GLU A 332 16.77 -10.17 -1.94
CA GLU A 332 17.98 -9.61 -1.33
C GLU A 332 19.07 -10.69 -1.18
N LYS A 333 18.73 -11.84 -0.59
CA LYS A 333 19.65 -13.00 -0.50
C LYS A 333 20.17 -13.44 -1.86
N GLN A 334 19.30 -13.44 -2.89
CA GLN A 334 19.73 -13.75 -4.27
C GLN A 334 20.75 -12.74 -4.78
N ALA A 335 20.52 -11.43 -4.55
CA ALA A 335 21.45 -10.38 -4.94
C ALA A 335 22.80 -10.46 -4.21
N LEU A 336 22.79 -10.91 -2.96
CA LEU A 336 24.00 -11.14 -2.14
C LEU A 336 24.71 -12.47 -2.45
N GLY A 337 24.12 -13.34 -3.27
CA GLY A 337 24.67 -14.67 -3.58
C GLY A 337 24.58 -15.67 -2.43
N GLU A 338 23.67 -15.44 -1.48
CA GLU A 338 23.48 -16.28 -0.29
C GLU A 338 22.55 -17.48 -0.55
N VAL A 339 21.82 -17.47 -1.67
CA VAL A 339 20.92 -18.57 -2.06
C VAL A 339 21.73 -19.69 -2.72
N SER A 340 21.50 -20.93 -2.28
CA SER A 340 22.19 -22.11 -2.81
C SER A 340 21.89 -22.33 -4.30
N SER A 341 22.87 -22.90 -5.02
CA SER A 341 22.69 -23.25 -6.43
C SER A 341 21.55 -24.25 -6.65
N GLU A 342 21.37 -25.20 -5.71
CA GLU A 342 20.25 -26.16 -5.71
C GLU A 342 18.90 -25.44 -5.87
N PHE A 343 18.65 -24.36 -5.10
CA PHE A 343 17.39 -23.62 -5.18
C PHE A 343 17.29 -22.71 -6.40
N LEU A 344 18.40 -22.09 -6.81
CA LEU A 344 18.43 -21.29 -8.05
C LEU A 344 18.07 -22.14 -9.28
N ASP A 345 18.54 -23.39 -9.31
CA ASP A 345 18.32 -24.33 -10.42
C ASP A 345 16.85 -24.76 -10.54
N THR A 346 16.09 -24.79 -9.43
CA THR A 346 14.63 -25.03 -9.47
C THR A 346 13.88 -23.92 -10.21
N GLN A 347 14.47 -22.72 -10.27
CA GLN A 347 13.88 -21.49 -10.78
C GLN A 347 12.53 -21.13 -10.13
N VAL A 348 12.18 -21.68 -8.97
CA VAL A 348 10.95 -21.32 -8.28
C VAL A 348 11.03 -19.85 -7.87
N ASN A 349 9.98 -19.10 -8.17
CA ASN A 349 9.84 -17.72 -7.71
C ASN A 349 8.92 -17.76 -6.49
N PRO A 350 9.41 -17.51 -5.27
CA PRO A 350 8.59 -17.55 -4.07
C PRO A 350 7.70 -16.30 -3.98
N ALA A 351 6.70 -16.23 -4.85
CA ALA A 351 5.63 -15.25 -4.77
C ALA A 351 4.55 -15.71 -3.79
N VAL A 352 3.49 -14.92 -3.63
CA VAL A 352 2.39 -15.17 -2.69
C VAL A 352 1.81 -16.58 -2.76
N TRP A 353 1.73 -17.18 -3.95
CA TRP A 353 1.16 -18.52 -4.12
C TRP A 353 2.08 -19.60 -3.56
N GLU A 354 3.37 -19.56 -3.91
CA GLU A 354 4.38 -20.51 -3.46
C GLU A 354 4.62 -20.42 -1.96
N ILE A 355 4.80 -19.20 -1.42
CA ILE A 355 5.00 -19.02 0.03
C ILE A 355 3.79 -19.41 0.86
N SER A 356 2.58 -19.39 0.26
CA SER A 356 1.37 -19.86 0.93
C SER A 356 1.20 -21.38 0.84
N GLY A 357 2.04 -22.04 0.05
CA GLY A 357 2.15 -23.48 -0.06
C GLY A 357 1.54 -24.10 -1.34
N HIS A 358 1.23 -23.27 -2.34
CA HIS A 358 0.97 -23.72 -3.70
C HIS A 358 2.25 -23.61 -4.54
N MET A 359 3.03 -24.68 -4.56
CA MET A 359 4.33 -24.79 -5.23
C MET A 359 4.15 -24.94 -6.74
N VAL A 360 4.32 -23.85 -7.48
CA VAL A 360 4.28 -23.84 -8.95
C VAL A 360 5.66 -24.22 -9.50
N LEU A 361 5.82 -25.49 -9.83
CA LEU A 361 7.05 -26.10 -10.30
C LEU A 361 7.15 -26.01 -11.82
N LYS A 362 8.39 -25.84 -12.31
CA LYS A 362 8.65 -25.57 -13.74
C LYS A 362 9.24 -26.74 -14.49
N ARG A 363 9.86 -27.69 -13.78
CA ARG A 363 10.51 -28.87 -14.34
C ARG A 363 9.78 -30.12 -13.86
N LYS A 364 9.64 -31.09 -14.75
CA LYS A 364 9.01 -32.37 -14.44
C LYS A 364 9.73 -33.14 -13.34
N GLU A 365 11.07 -33.10 -13.33
CA GLU A 365 11.92 -33.68 -12.28
C GLU A 365 11.57 -33.12 -10.89
N ASP A 366 11.56 -31.79 -10.73
CA ASP A 366 11.18 -31.14 -9.46
C ASP A 366 9.77 -31.54 -9.01
N TYR A 367 8.83 -31.70 -9.95
CA TYR A 367 7.46 -32.10 -9.64
C TYR A 367 7.37 -33.56 -9.22
N GLU A 368 8.04 -34.47 -9.92
CA GLU A 368 8.04 -35.90 -9.58
C GLU A 368 8.68 -36.13 -8.21
N GLU A 369 9.79 -35.44 -7.92
CA GLU A 369 10.56 -35.54 -6.67
C GLU A 369 10.08 -34.60 -5.56
N ALA A 370 8.99 -33.83 -5.79
CA ALA A 370 8.47 -32.87 -4.84
C ALA A 370 8.17 -33.53 -3.47
N SER A 371 8.84 -33.04 -2.44
CA SER A 371 8.72 -33.50 -1.06
C SER A 371 8.43 -32.33 -0.10
N GLU A 372 7.82 -32.64 1.04
CA GLU A 372 7.55 -31.61 2.06
C GLU A 372 8.85 -31.01 2.60
N GLU A 373 9.90 -31.82 2.73
CA GLU A 373 11.22 -31.37 3.14
C GLU A 373 11.82 -30.36 2.15
N ASN A 374 11.77 -30.64 0.85
CA ASN A 374 12.30 -29.73 -0.17
C ASN A 374 11.50 -28.41 -0.21
N ALA A 375 10.17 -28.48 -0.14
CA ALA A 375 9.33 -27.29 -0.05
C ALA A 375 9.62 -26.48 1.20
N TRP A 376 9.78 -27.15 2.35
CA TRP A 376 10.10 -26.50 3.61
C TRP A 376 11.45 -25.79 3.57
N ARG A 377 12.51 -26.46 3.08
CA ARG A 377 13.85 -25.87 2.96
C ARG A 377 13.82 -24.64 2.05
N LEU A 378 13.19 -24.73 0.88
CA LEU A 378 13.07 -23.59 -0.04
C LEU A 378 12.35 -22.41 0.61
N LEU A 379 11.20 -22.64 1.25
CA LEU A 379 10.42 -21.57 1.86
C LEU A 379 11.09 -20.99 3.12
N ALA A 380 11.89 -21.78 3.84
CA ALA A 380 12.68 -21.29 4.96
C ALA A 380 13.75 -20.28 4.51
N GLU A 381 14.30 -20.43 3.30
CA GLU A 381 15.23 -19.43 2.73
C GLU A 381 14.58 -18.08 2.45
N VAL A 382 13.28 -18.09 2.15
CA VAL A 382 12.51 -16.89 1.85
C VAL A 382 12.20 -16.09 3.11
N SER A 383 12.00 -16.81 4.21
CA SER A 383 11.60 -16.31 5.51
C SER A 383 12.63 -15.37 6.13
N LEU A 384 12.15 -14.34 6.85
CA LEU A 384 13.02 -13.55 7.73
C LEU A 384 13.55 -14.41 8.88
N SER A 385 14.71 -14.03 9.44
CA SER A 385 15.16 -14.55 10.73
C SER A 385 14.20 -14.16 11.86
N GLU A 386 14.31 -14.81 13.02
CA GLU A 386 13.45 -14.49 14.17
C GLU A 386 13.74 -13.10 14.72
N GLU A 387 15.01 -12.72 14.73
CA GLU A 387 15.48 -11.40 15.14
C GLU A 387 14.91 -10.33 14.20
N ARG A 388 15.08 -10.50 12.89
CA ARG A 388 14.59 -9.54 11.91
C ARG A 388 13.07 -9.44 11.93
N LEU A 389 12.36 -10.55 12.08
CA LEU A 389 10.90 -10.51 12.23
C LEU A 389 10.46 -9.76 13.50
N ARG A 390 11.21 -9.85 14.59
CA ARG A 390 10.91 -9.11 15.82
C ARG A 390 11.01 -7.60 15.59
N GLU A 391 12.09 -7.14 14.95
CA GLU A 391 12.26 -5.74 14.56
C GLU A 391 11.11 -5.28 13.65
N VAL A 392 10.74 -6.09 12.65
CA VAL A 392 9.62 -5.77 11.76
C VAL A 392 8.31 -5.67 12.53
N LYS A 393 8.05 -6.54 13.50
CA LYS A 393 6.85 -6.45 14.34
C LYS A 393 6.81 -5.19 15.17
N GLU A 394 7.95 -4.76 15.73
CA GLU A 394 8.03 -3.51 16.49
C GLU A 394 7.64 -2.32 15.61
N LEU A 395 8.21 -2.22 14.40
CA LEU A 395 7.83 -1.20 13.41
C LEU A 395 6.34 -1.24 13.03
N LEU A 396 5.79 -2.45 12.84
CA LEU A 396 4.37 -2.62 12.51
C LEU A 396 3.46 -2.18 13.66
N PHE A 397 3.77 -2.56 14.91
CA PHE A 397 2.96 -2.21 16.06
C PHE A 397 3.06 -0.73 16.44
N GLU A 398 4.20 -0.09 16.18
CA GLU A 398 4.34 1.37 16.28
C GLU A 398 3.43 2.05 15.26
N ALA A 399 3.50 1.68 13.98
CA ALA A 399 2.68 2.26 12.93
C ALA A 399 1.17 2.06 13.17
N ILE A 400 0.76 0.85 13.59
CA ILE A 400 -0.65 0.56 13.94
C ILE A 400 -1.08 1.39 15.15
N SER A 401 -0.24 1.54 16.19
CA SER A 401 -0.60 2.35 17.36
C SER A 401 -0.82 3.81 16.99
N CYS A 402 0.07 4.38 16.17
CA CYS A 402 -0.04 5.74 15.69
C CYS A 402 -1.36 5.96 14.95
N SER A 403 -1.71 5.11 13.97
CA SER A 403 -2.96 5.29 13.20
C SER A 403 -4.22 5.25 14.07
N MET A 404 -4.27 4.38 15.08
CA MET A 404 -5.40 4.29 16.00
C MET A 404 -5.59 5.53 16.90
N GLU A 405 -4.50 6.22 17.26
CA GLU A 405 -4.59 7.48 18.03
C GLU A 405 -5.15 8.64 17.20
N GLU A 406 -4.89 8.62 15.88
CA GLU A 406 -5.49 9.57 14.94
C GLU A 406 -7.01 9.41 14.94
N ASP A 407 -7.49 8.17 14.84
CA ASP A 407 -8.92 7.85 14.75
C ASP A 407 -9.73 8.06 16.05
N ASN A 408 -9.12 7.75 17.20
CA ASN A 408 -9.79 7.94 18.49
C ASN A 408 -9.97 9.43 18.82
N SER A 409 -9.06 10.30 18.37
CA SER A 409 -9.22 11.75 18.52
C SER A 409 -10.41 12.28 17.70
N VAL A 410 -10.60 11.74 16.49
CA VAL A 410 -11.69 12.12 15.58
C VAL A 410 -13.02 11.65 16.16
N THR A 411 -13.05 10.47 16.78
CA THR A 411 -14.26 9.89 17.38
C THR A 411 -14.64 10.53 18.72
N GLN A 412 -13.67 10.95 19.55
CA GLN A 412 -13.95 11.65 20.81
C GLN A 412 -14.48 13.08 20.61
N ASN A 413 -14.11 13.74 19.51
CA ASN A 413 -14.64 15.05 19.15
C ASN A 413 -16.12 15.01 18.73
N ILE A 414 -16.65 13.84 18.32
CA ILE A 414 -18.06 13.67 17.91
C ILE A 414 -18.98 13.37 19.12
N LEU A 415 -18.43 12.97 20.28
CA LEU A 415 -19.21 12.53 21.45
C LEU A 415 -19.20 13.50 22.65
N LYS A 416 -18.58 14.68 22.52
CA LYS A 416 -18.45 15.66 23.62
C LYS A 416 -19.31 16.94 23.50
N ASP A 417 -20.27 16.99 22.59
CA ASP A 417 -21.32 18.01 22.63
C ASP A 417 -22.44 17.64 23.62
N SER A 418 -22.11 17.67 24.92
CA SER A 418 -23.10 17.96 25.95
C SER A 418 -22.42 18.55 27.19
N ASP A 419 -22.48 19.88 27.25
CA ASP A 419 -22.63 20.74 28.43
C ASP A 419 -21.71 20.48 29.64
N VAL A 420 -20.66 21.30 29.81
CA VAL A 420 -20.24 21.94 31.08
C VAL A 420 -19.25 23.09 30.76
N GLY A 421 -19.49 24.27 31.35
CA GLY A 421 -18.75 25.52 31.13
C GLY A 421 -17.28 25.56 31.65
N PRO A 422 -16.56 26.67 31.38
CA PRO A 422 -15.10 26.68 31.41
C PRO A 422 -14.54 26.83 32.82
N GLN A 423 -13.56 26.00 33.17
CA GLN A 423 -12.61 26.27 34.24
C GLN A 423 -11.24 26.58 33.61
N SER A 424 -10.69 27.71 34.04
CA SER A 424 -9.38 28.27 33.71
C SER A 424 -8.24 27.31 34.06
N LEU A 425 -7.30 27.13 33.14
CA LEU A 425 -5.99 26.55 33.42
C LEU A 425 -4.89 27.55 33.06
N GLU A 426 -3.89 27.53 33.93
CA GLU A 426 -2.89 28.55 34.22
C GLU A 426 -1.82 28.67 33.12
N ASP A 427 -1.31 29.89 32.97
CA ASP A 427 -0.13 30.24 32.18
C ASP A 427 1.12 29.46 32.67
N VAL A 428 1.92 28.92 31.75
CA VAL A 428 3.26 28.42 32.05
C VAL A 428 4.29 29.31 31.35
N ASP A 429 5.06 29.99 32.19
CA ASP A 429 6.10 30.95 31.86
C ASP A 429 7.29 30.35 31.10
N SER A 430 7.82 31.21 30.24
CA SER A 430 9.02 31.14 29.39
C SER A 430 10.35 30.72 30.05
N LEU A 431 11.20 30.01 29.28
CA LEU A 431 12.63 29.83 29.54
C LEU A 431 13.46 30.14 28.28
N LYS A 432 14.41 31.09 28.42
CA LYS A 432 15.24 31.66 27.36
C LYS A 432 16.46 30.78 27.05
N GLY A 433 16.59 30.31 25.80
CA GLY A 433 17.81 29.76 25.21
C GLY A 433 18.42 30.72 24.17
N SER A 434 19.74 30.76 24.06
CA SER A 434 20.52 31.80 23.37
C SER A 434 20.91 31.50 21.92
N HIS A 435 20.13 30.71 21.19
CA HIS A 435 20.38 30.39 19.78
C HIS A 435 19.26 30.97 18.89
N PRO A 436 19.58 31.51 17.70
CA PRO A 436 18.57 32.01 16.78
C PRO A 436 17.63 30.86 16.38
N ALA A 437 16.37 30.95 16.78
CA ALA A 437 15.34 29.95 16.49
C ALA A 437 14.96 29.99 14.99
N ILE A 438 14.68 28.83 14.39
CA ILE A 438 13.90 28.82 13.15
C ILE A 438 12.51 29.30 13.52
N MET A 439 12.08 30.37 12.88
CA MET A 439 10.72 30.84 13.05
C MET A 439 9.83 30.28 11.94
N GLY A 440 9.07 29.23 12.27
CA GLY A 440 7.97 28.72 11.46
C GLY A 440 6.63 29.19 11.99
N LEU A 441 5.59 29.09 11.16
CA LEU A 441 4.21 29.27 11.56
C LEU A 441 3.58 27.92 11.84
N VAL A 442 2.98 27.79 13.03
CA VAL A 442 2.27 26.57 13.42
C VAL A 442 0.78 26.84 13.38
N PHE A 443 0.11 26.09 12.53
CA PHE A 443 -1.34 26.06 12.44
C PHE A 443 -1.82 24.90 13.30
N GLU A 444 -2.47 25.27 14.40
CA GLU A 444 -2.98 24.38 15.43
C GLU A 444 -4.42 24.79 15.76
N GLY A 445 -5.38 23.92 15.48
CA GLY A 445 -6.80 24.15 15.78
C GLY A 445 -7.68 24.48 14.57
N GLY A 446 -8.97 24.22 14.75
CA GLY A 446 -10.04 24.20 13.76
C GLY A 446 -11.11 23.22 14.24
N ASN A 447 -12.40 23.50 14.04
CA ASN A 447 -13.46 22.57 14.44
C ASN A 447 -13.47 21.31 13.56
N THR A 448 -12.89 21.42 12.35
CA THR A 448 -12.74 20.34 11.36
C THR A 448 -11.38 20.39 10.66
N LEU A 449 -10.96 19.25 10.08
CA LEU A 449 -9.77 19.19 9.22
C LEU A 449 -9.91 20.06 7.96
N ASP A 450 -11.13 20.24 7.46
CA ASP A 450 -11.40 21.08 6.29
C ASP A 450 -11.10 22.56 6.57
N GLU A 451 -11.47 23.07 7.74
CA GLU A 451 -11.14 24.44 8.16
C GLU A 451 -9.64 24.67 8.24
N LEU A 452 -8.90 23.76 8.90
CA LEU A 452 -7.45 23.84 9.02
C LEU A 452 -6.77 23.75 7.64
N SER A 453 -7.25 22.82 6.79
CA SER A 453 -6.77 22.66 5.41
C SER A 453 -7.00 23.92 4.58
N ASN A 454 -8.16 24.55 4.68
CA ASN A 454 -8.47 25.78 3.95
C ASN A 454 -7.56 26.94 4.38
N VAL A 455 -7.40 27.15 5.69
CA VAL A 455 -6.52 28.21 6.23
C VAL A 455 -5.07 28.04 5.77
N VAL A 456 -4.56 26.80 5.83
CA VAL A 456 -3.19 26.50 5.39
C VAL A 456 -3.07 26.62 3.87
N SER A 457 -4.07 26.18 3.11
CA SER A 457 -4.11 26.31 1.65
C SER A 457 -4.06 27.78 1.22
N ASP A 458 -4.88 28.63 1.83
CA ASP A 458 -4.89 30.08 1.55
C ASP A 458 -3.56 30.74 1.92
N SER A 459 -2.97 30.32 3.03
CA SER A 459 -1.63 30.75 3.44
C SER A 459 -0.57 30.35 2.40
N CYS A 460 -0.63 29.11 1.89
CA CYS A 460 0.27 28.64 0.84
C CYS A 460 0.10 29.44 -0.47
N ILE A 461 -1.15 29.69 -0.89
CA ILE A 461 -1.46 30.49 -2.08
C ILE A 461 -0.90 31.91 -1.92
N CYS A 462 -1.12 32.54 -0.76
CA CYS A 462 -0.57 33.88 -0.48
C CYS A 462 0.96 33.93 -0.59
N LEU A 463 1.67 32.93 -0.04
CA LEU A 463 3.13 32.86 -0.18
C LEU A 463 3.57 32.65 -1.62
N GLN A 464 2.86 31.82 -2.39
CA GLN A 464 3.14 31.61 -3.82
C GLN A 464 2.95 32.90 -4.63
N ASP A 465 1.84 33.61 -4.42
CA ASP A 465 1.49 34.85 -5.14
C ASP A 465 2.49 35.98 -4.83
N ASN A 466 3.08 35.97 -3.64
CA ASN A 466 4.12 36.92 -3.22
C ASN A 466 5.55 36.42 -3.49
N ASN A 467 5.71 35.28 -4.16
CA ASN A 467 6.99 34.67 -4.50
C ASN A 467 7.92 34.47 -3.28
N ILE A 468 7.34 34.07 -2.14
CA ILE A 468 8.08 33.76 -0.91
C ILE A 468 8.31 32.24 -0.88
N PRO A 469 9.55 31.74 -0.90
CA PRO A 469 9.81 30.31 -0.76
C PRO A 469 9.36 29.80 0.61
N TYR A 470 8.78 28.61 0.64
CA TYR A 470 8.35 27.99 1.89
C TYR A 470 8.38 26.47 1.82
N ASN A 471 8.38 25.84 2.99
CA ASN A 471 8.21 24.41 3.17
C ASN A 471 6.99 24.14 4.06
N VAL A 472 6.34 23.00 3.84
CA VAL A 472 5.18 22.57 4.65
C VAL A 472 5.52 21.23 5.26
N LEU A 473 5.53 21.16 6.59
CA LEU A 473 5.58 19.90 7.33
C LEU A 473 4.23 19.67 7.98
N ILE A 474 3.60 18.55 7.65
CA ILE A 474 2.38 18.09 8.30
C ILE A 474 2.81 17.07 9.36
N ALA A 475 2.52 17.38 10.61
CA ALA A 475 2.84 16.54 11.76
C ALA A 475 1.56 16.22 12.54
N ASP A 476 1.68 15.28 13.47
CA ASP A 476 0.60 14.89 14.38
C ASP A 476 -0.70 14.61 13.62
N SER A 477 -0.57 13.83 12.54
CA SER A 477 -1.73 13.27 11.84
C SER A 477 -2.60 14.35 11.18
N GLY A 478 -1.99 15.45 10.73
CA GLY A 478 -2.70 16.57 10.14
C GLY A 478 -3.19 17.60 11.15
N ARG A 479 -3.01 17.39 12.46
CA ARG A 479 -3.45 18.35 13.49
C ARG A 479 -2.50 19.54 13.65
N ARG A 480 -1.23 19.37 13.27
CA ARG A 480 -0.22 20.42 13.32
C ARG A 480 0.41 20.57 11.96
N ILE A 481 0.26 21.75 11.38
CA ILE A 481 0.89 22.06 10.11
C ILE A 481 1.88 23.20 10.33
N PHE A 482 3.14 22.91 10.06
CA PHE A 482 4.22 23.86 10.08
C PHE A 482 4.40 24.43 8.69
N LEU A 483 4.08 25.70 8.52
CA LEU A 483 4.40 26.47 7.33
C LEU A 483 5.69 27.25 7.62
N ILE A 484 6.75 26.94 6.90
CA ILE A 484 8.08 27.47 7.18
C ILE A 484 8.56 28.28 5.97
N PRO A 485 8.29 29.60 5.94
CA PRO A 485 8.89 30.51 4.98
C PRO A 485 10.42 30.51 5.11
N GLN A 486 11.13 30.59 3.99
CA GLN A 486 12.59 30.48 3.95
C GLN A 486 13.22 31.34 2.83
N CYS A 487 14.50 31.65 2.98
CA CYS A 487 15.24 32.51 2.04
C CYS A 487 16.54 31.88 1.50
N TYR A 488 16.75 30.57 1.69
CA TYR A 488 18.01 29.92 1.33
C TYR A 488 18.32 30.03 -0.16
N ALA A 489 17.33 29.77 -1.03
CA ALA A 489 17.50 29.86 -2.47
C ALA A 489 17.79 31.31 -2.93
N GLU A 490 17.17 32.30 -2.28
CA GLU A 490 17.38 33.72 -2.55
C GLU A 490 18.80 34.15 -2.14
N LYS A 491 19.22 33.83 -0.91
CA LYS A 491 20.57 34.06 -0.44
C LYS A 491 21.62 33.37 -1.30
N GLN A 492 21.34 32.14 -1.75
CA GLN A 492 22.23 31.41 -2.65
C GLN A 492 22.39 32.13 -3.99
N ALA A 493 21.28 32.63 -4.57
CA ALA A 493 21.32 33.41 -5.81
C ALA A 493 22.05 34.75 -5.65
N LEU A 494 21.98 35.37 -4.48
CA LEU A 494 22.70 36.60 -4.14
C LEU A 494 24.17 36.37 -3.75
N GLY A 495 24.59 35.11 -3.61
CA GLY A 495 25.94 34.75 -3.18
C GLY A 495 26.22 35.02 -1.71
N GLU A 496 25.18 35.07 -0.88
CA GLU A 496 25.24 35.35 0.56
C GLU A 496 25.43 34.08 1.40
N VAL A 497 25.15 32.90 0.84
CA VAL A 497 25.41 31.61 1.49
C VAL A 497 26.91 31.33 1.51
N SER A 498 27.45 30.98 2.69
CA SER A 498 28.88 30.70 2.85
C SER A 498 29.34 29.50 1.99
N SER A 499 30.59 29.53 1.53
CA SER A 499 31.17 28.41 0.78
C SER A 499 31.17 27.11 1.58
N GLU A 500 31.30 27.21 2.91
CA GLU A 500 31.20 26.08 3.84
C GLU A 500 29.89 25.31 3.65
N PHE A 501 28.74 25.99 3.57
CA PHE A 501 27.45 25.33 3.34
C PHE A 501 27.26 24.87 1.90
N LEU A 502 27.73 25.66 0.92
CA LEU A 502 27.66 25.25 -0.49
C LEU A 502 28.43 23.96 -0.76
N ASP A 503 29.59 23.78 -0.10
CA ASP A 503 30.44 22.59 -0.26
C ASP A 503 29.80 21.33 0.32
N THR A 504 28.92 21.45 1.33
CA THR A 504 28.15 20.31 1.87
C THR A 504 27.19 19.71 0.84
N GLN A 505 26.83 20.47 -0.21
CA GLN A 505 25.81 20.13 -1.21
C GLN A 505 24.42 19.86 -0.60
N VAL A 506 24.20 20.29 0.65
CA VAL A 506 22.88 20.23 1.29
C VAL A 506 22.05 21.38 0.74
N ASN A 507 20.91 21.03 0.14
CA ASN A 507 19.86 21.98 -0.20
C ASN A 507 18.75 21.81 0.85
N PRO A 508 18.58 22.74 1.79
CA PRO A 508 17.65 22.59 2.90
C PRO A 508 16.22 22.55 2.39
N ALA A 509 15.66 21.35 2.32
CA ALA A 509 14.26 21.12 2.01
C ALA A 509 13.50 20.86 3.31
N VAL A 510 12.22 20.47 3.19
CA VAL A 510 11.34 20.24 4.34
C VAL A 510 11.97 19.32 5.39
N TRP A 511 12.75 18.31 5.00
CA TRP A 511 13.36 17.37 5.95
C TRP A 511 14.48 18.00 6.78
N GLU A 512 15.44 18.67 6.13
CA GLU A 512 16.55 19.33 6.82
C GLU A 512 16.06 20.47 7.72
N ILE A 513 15.10 21.26 7.21
CA ILE A 513 14.49 22.36 7.96
C ILE A 513 13.74 21.84 9.20
N SER A 514 13.16 20.65 9.12
CA SER A 514 12.46 19.99 10.23
C SER A 514 13.39 19.23 11.18
N GLY A 515 14.71 19.32 11.00
CA GLY A 515 15.72 18.69 11.86
C GLY A 515 16.23 17.33 11.38
N HIS A 516 15.71 16.79 10.28
CA HIS A 516 16.25 15.57 9.66
C HIS A 516 17.38 15.92 8.67
N MET A 517 18.60 16.04 9.18
CA MET A 517 19.78 16.50 8.40
C MET A 517 20.29 15.45 7.42
N VAL A 518 19.95 15.59 6.12
CA VAL A 518 20.44 14.69 5.05
C VAL A 518 21.76 15.17 4.46
N LEU A 519 22.86 14.78 5.12
CA LEU A 519 24.23 15.15 4.76
C LEU A 519 24.70 14.36 3.52
N LYS A 520 25.33 15.05 2.56
CA LYS A 520 25.71 14.44 1.26
C LYS A 520 27.11 13.84 1.24
N ARG A 521 28.00 14.31 2.11
CA ARG A 521 29.37 13.80 2.21
C ARG A 521 29.56 13.05 3.51
N LYS A 522 30.41 12.03 3.45
CA LYS A 522 30.75 11.21 4.62
C LYS A 522 31.45 12.02 5.71
N GLU A 523 32.32 12.94 5.34
CA GLU A 523 33.01 13.84 6.27
C GLU A 523 32.02 14.73 7.06
N ASP A 524 31.03 15.33 6.38
CA ASP A 524 30.00 16.13 7.04
C ASP A 524 29.17 15.29 8.02
N TYR A 525 28.90 14.02 7.67
CA TYR A 525 28.18 13.09 8.55
C TYR A 525 28.99 12.69 9.78
N GLU A 526 30.29 12.43 9.62
CA GLU A 526 31.18 12.09 10.72
C GLU A 526 31.42 13.28 11.66
N GLU A 527 31.36 14.51 11.15
CA GLU A 527 31.49 15.76 11.92
C GLU A 527 30.13 16.41 12.27
N ALA A 528 29.02 15.68 12.07
CA ALA A 528 27.69 16.21 12.31
C ALA A 528 27.51 16.62 13.77
N SER A 529 27.02 17.83 13.99
CA SER A 529 26.76 18.40 15.32
C SER A 529 25.50 19.24 15.31
N GLU A 530 24.88 19.42 16.48
CA GLU A 530 23.77 20.36 16.62
C GLU A 530 24.18 21.79 16.25
N GLU A 531 25.43 22.18 16.50
CA GLU A 531 25.95 23.49 16.10
C GLU A 531 25.92 23.66 14.57
N ASN A 532 26.36 22.66 13.82
CA ASN A 532 26.32 22.67 12.36
C ASN A 532 24.88 22.74 11.84
N ALA A 533 23.97 21.98 12.47
CA ALA A 533 22.54 22.04 12.19
C ALA A 533 21.98 23.44 12.42
N TRP A 534 22.23 24.04 13.60
CA TRP A 534 21.77 25.39 13.93
C TRP A 534 22.27 26.45 12.95
N ARG A 535 23.54 26.38 12.56
CA ARG A 535 24.11 27.34 11.60
C ARG A 535 23.45 27.21 10.22
N LEU A 536 23.17 25.98 9.75
CA LEU A 536 22.43 25.78 8.50
C LEU A 536 21.01 26.33 8.59
N LEU A 537 20.31 26.02 9.68
CA LEU A 537 18.93 26.45 9.90
C LEU A 537 18.80 27.98 10.04
N ALA A 538 19.80 28.64 10.63
CA ALA A 538 19.90 30.08 10.65
C ALA A 538 20.10 30.70 9.25
N GLU A 539 20.81 30.01 8.34
CA GLU A 539 20.94 30.47 6.96
C GLU A 539 19.62 30.39 6.19
N VAL A 540 18.80 29.39 6.49
CA VAL A 540 17.50 29.17 5.84
C VAL A 540 16.43 30.15 6.33
N SER A 541 16.48 30.51 7.61
CA SER A 541 15.47 31.31 8.29
C SER A 541 15.38 32.74 7.76
N LEU A 542 14.16 33.27 7.69
CA LEU A 542 13.93 34.71 7.44
C LEU A 542 14.47 35.55 8.61
N SER A 543 14.79 36.82 8.34
CA SER A 543 15.01 37.79 9.42
C SER A 543 13.72 38.01 10.22
N GLU A 544 13.83 38.43 11.49
CA GLU A 544 12.64 38.70 12.32
C GLU A 544 11.70 39.75 11.70
N GLU A 545 12.28 40.76 11.05
CA GLU A 545 11.54 41.81 10.33
C GLU A 545 10.79 41.23 9.13
N ARG A 546 11.49 40.44 8.29
CA ARG A 546 10.87 39.84 7.10
C ARG A 546 9.81 38.82 7.48
N LEU A 547 10.02 38.04 8.53
CA LEU A 547 9.00 37.13 9.03
C LEU A 547 7.76 37.89 9.49
N ARG A 548 7.92 39.02 10.20
CA ARG A 548 6.79 39.84 10.65
C ARG A 548 5.96 40.33 9.47
N GLU A 549 6.60 40.80 8.40
CA GLU A 549 5.92 41.18 7.15
C GLU A 549 5.15 39.99 6.55
N VAL A 550 5.76 38.81 6.51
CA VAL A 550 5.11 37.59 6.01
C VAL A 550 3.92 37.20 6.89
N LYS A 551 4.02 37.33 8.22
CA LYS A 551 2.89 37.09 9.13
C LYS A 551 1.73 38.02 8.82
N GLU A 552 1.98 39.33 8.71
CA GLU A 552 0.94 40.32 8.40
C GLU A 552 0.26 40.01 7.05
N LEU A 553 1.04 39.66 6.02
CA LEU A 553 0.52 39.23 4.72
C LEU A 553 -0.41 38.00 4.82
N LEU A 554 -0.04 37.01 5.63
CA LEU A 554 -0.85 35.79 5.80
C LEU A 554 -2.11 36.06 6.62
N PHE A 555 -2.03 36.89 7.66
CA PHE A 555 -3.20 37.31 8.44
C PHE A 555 -4.23 38.05 7.57
N GLU A 556 -3.78 38.95 6.68
CA GLU A 556 -4.67 39.64 5.74
C GLU A 556 -5.33 38.65 4.76
N ALA A 557 -4.55 37.74 4.18
CA ALA A 557 -5.06 36.75 3.24
C ALA A 557 -6.13 35.83 3.86
N VAL A 558 -5.84 35.27 5.04
CA VAL A 558 -6.78 34.39 5.76
C VAL A 558 -8.02 35.17 6.23
N SER A 559 -7.89 36.44 6.58
CA SER A 559 -9.03 37.29 6.98
C SER A 559 -9.94 37.62 5.79
N CYS A 560 -9.38 37.87 4.61
CA CYS A 560 -10.16 38.14 3.39
C CYS A 560 -10.93 36.90 2.89
N SER A 561 -10.37 35.70 3.03
CA SER A 561 -11.07 34.45 2.71
C SER A 561 -12.24 34.14 3.64
N MET A 562 -12.20 34.66 4.87
CA MET A 562 -13.17 34.37 5.93
C MET A 562 -14.30 35.41 6.07
N GLU A 563 -14.26 36.55 5.36
CA GLU A 563 -15.37 37.51 5.34
C GLU A 563 -16.64 36.99 4.62
N GLU A 564 -16.58 35.83 3.94
CA GLU A 564 -17.76 35.17 3.35
C GLU A 564 -18.54 34.29 4.34
N ASP A 565 -18.02 33.97 5.53
CA ASP A 565 -18.73 33.16 6.55
C ASP A 565 -18.51 33.69 7.98
N ASN A 566 -19.47 34.48 8.48
CA ASN A 566 -19.44 35.03 9.84
C ASN A 566 -19.80 33.98 10.90
N SER A 567 -18.82 33.46 11.64
CA SER A 567 -18.71 33.61 13.11
C SER A 567 -17.61 32.72 13.71
N VAL A 568 -16.92 33.27 14.71
CA VAL A 568 -15.86 32.68 15.56
C VAL A 568 -14.43 32.94 15.06
N THR A 569 -13.77 33.93 15.66
CA THR A 569 -12.35 34.26 15.39
C THR A 569 -11.57 34.47 16.69
N GLN A 570 -10.27 34.19 16.57
CA GLN A 570 -9.16 34.21 17.54
C GLN A 570 -8.89 32.88 18.26
N ASN A 571 -8.13 31.96 17.61
CA ASN A 571 -7.30 30.94 18.28
C ASN A 571 -6.36 30.11 17.35
N ILE A 572 -6.30 30.33 16.04
CA ILE A 572 -5.67 29.37 15.08
C ILE A 572 -4.16 29.62 14.81
N LEU A 573 -3.65 30.83 15.05
CA LEU A 573 -2.24 31.17 14.84
C LEU A 573 -1.55 31.30 16.20
N LYS A 574 -0.64 30.36 16.52
CA LYS A 574 0.19 30.42 17.73
C LYS A 574 1.66 30.56 17.36
N ASP A 575 2.37 31.38 18.12
CA ASP A 575 3.83 31.45 18.07
C ASP A 575 4.41 30.24 18.81
N SER A 576 5.30 29.48 18.16
CA SER A 576 6.09 28.44 18.83
C SER A 576 7.57 28.60 18.52
N ASP A 577 8.35 28.98 19.53
CA ASP A 577 9.80 28.79 19.55
C ASP A 577 10.08 27.32 19.93
N VAL A 578 10.51 26.51 18.97
CA VAL A 578 10.86 25.10 19.21
C VAL A 578 12.36 24.99 19.42
N GLY A 579 12.78 24.83 20.68
CA GLY A 579 14.15 24.50 21.08
C GLY A 579 14.36 22.99 21.32
N PRO A 580 15.60 22.48 21.23
CA PRO A 580 15.91 21.06 21.41
C PRO A 580 16.11 20.73 22.90
N GLN A 581 15.58 19.58 23.33
CA GLN A 581 15.87 19.01 24.65
C GLN A 581 17.16 18.19 24.59
N SER A 582 18.13 18.55 25.44
CA SER A 582 19.36 17.80 25.65
C SER A 582 19.12 16.51 26.45
N LEU A 583 19.64 15.40 25.90
CA LEU A 583 19.87 14.14 26.61
C LEU A 583 21.22 14.20 27.34
N GLU A 584 21.22 14.05 28.67
CA GLU A 584 22.26 13.46 29.55
C GLU A 584 21.75 13.67 31.00
N ASP A 585 21.59 12.65 31.85
CA ASP A 585 22.67 11.90 32.50
C ASP A 585 22.25 10.49 32.97
N VAL A 586 23.23 9.58 32.94
CA VAL A 586 23.23 8.27 33.60
C VAL A 586 23.92 8.37 34.97
N ASP A 587 23.41 7.58 35.92
CA ASP A 587 23.95 7.18 37.24
C ASP A 587 23.86 8.16 38.43
N SER A 588 23.01 7.83 39.41
CA SER A 588 23.45 7.10 40.62
C SER A 588 22.44 7.09 41.79
N LEU A 589 22.50 5.99 42.56
CA LEU A 589 22.14 5.82 43.99
C LEU A 589 20.68 5.50 44.41
N LYS A 590 20.49 4.20 44.69
CA LYS A 590 20.05 3.59 45.96
C LYS A 590 18.85 4.22 46.70
N GLY A 591 17.80 3.41 46.88
CA GLY A 591 17.16 3.27 48.19
C GLY A 591 15.64 3.15 48.20
N SER A 592 15.19 2.00 48.71
CA SER A 592 13.92 1.76 49.43
C SER A 592 12.57 1.94 48.72
N HIS A 593 11.95 0.79 48.41
CA HIS A 593 10.51 0.50 48.55
C HIS A 593 9.87 1.11 49.83
N PRO A 594 8.53 1.29 49.94
CA PRO A 594 7.49 0.45 49.32
C PRO A 594 6.21 1.14 48.78
N ALA A 595 5.49 0.36 47.97
CA ALA A 595 4.03 0.24 47.82
C ALA A 595 3.13 1.51 47.69
N ILE A 596 2.26 1.52 46.66
CA ILE A 596 0.80 1.56 46.82
C ILE A 596 0.13 1.13 45.49
N MET A 597 -0.93 0.33 45.63
CA MET A 597 -1.77 -0.28 44.61
C MET A 597 -2.78 0.69 43.96
N SER A 598 -3.14 0.37 42.71
CA SER A 598 -4.47 0.39 42.04
C SER A 598 -5.52 1.45 42.40
N VAL A 599 -6.10 2.08 41.37
CA VAL A 599 -7.35 1.61 40.73
C VAL A 599 -7.19 1.73 39.21
#